data_AF-A0A271J238-F1
#
_entry.id   AF-A0A271J238-F1
#
_cell.length_a   1.000
_cell.length_b   1.000
_cell.length_c   1.000
_cell.angle_alpha   90.00
_cell.angle_beta   90.00
_cell.angle_gamma   90.00
#
_symmetry.space_group_name_H-M   'P 1'
#
loop_
_entity.id
_entity.type
_entity.pdbx_description
1 polymer ?
#
loop_
_entity_poly.entity_id
_entity_poly.type
_entity_poly.pdbx_seq_one_letter_code
_entity_poly.pdbx_strand_id
1 'polypeptide(L)'
;MLRSVPVLLLALVLTACDTTGNLVGPGDGFDPSAVDYDAVSSLDYDEYVRPLLAARAVLGSSNPDDYDVMDVVMAGPSGFVVPFDSEGSLMLRFVRDLPDTAEIPFPALRDLEDDEARYLARWIEAGARDGDTIPFADAHHVLAAGVQAENHVALVDAETLRLIRRIDFDDLGIESYPYGPHHFAFEPDGSAMYVSLVSAGVVAKVSLDLTLDPSDPAALLGRTEDRFATPGMLALDPSTSRLFVGRSTLSDPLETGFGILDRETMDMEVVATPFNVPHAMAATPDGRYAITAELTGTQAESRALVYDAETGDISIVPIPADGAPREFIHFSILGAHHMGGGMDHGDHTMGGEMDADASGSDHGGMAEGAAGYPYTVTLTSRSTDEVLFFELSEDGDLTFTDAYPAGDGPYHAHANHDGSSILIPDQRGDAVSILDADTRALVRTVEAPPLSQPHSPAPAFDGSRFFVTSSNLNGGWTPDFLFLDADGQPQGAEAFGNLAAFSPTGELLGVVQLGTYPSGLEPVMLHGGMSHDEMDHSETDPSGMDHSNH
;
A
#
# COMPACT_ATOMS: atom_id res chain seq x y z
N MET A 1 45.32 -42.96 46.37
CA MET A 1 46.47 -42.07 46.15
C MET A 1 46.04 -41.00 45.16
N LEU A 2 45.68 -39.82 45.68
CA LEU A 2 45.41 -38.64 44.87
C LEU A 2 46.74 -38.17 44.24
N ARG A 3 46.75 -37.94 42.93
CA ARG A 3 47.81 -37.17 42.27
C ARG A 3 47.20 -35.90 41.70
N SER A 4 47.56 -34.81 42.33
CA SER A 4 47.27 -33.42 41.98
C SER A 4 47.98 -33.06 40.67
N VAL A 5 47.24 -32.54 39.70
CA VAL A 5 47.77 -31.85 38.51
C VAL A 5 47.67 -30.35 38.80
N PRO A 6 48.73 -29.54 38.61
CA PRO A 6 48.65 -28.11 38.84
C PRO A 6 47.93 -27.44 37.66
N VAL A 7 46.87 -26.71 37.97
CA VAL A 7 46.24 -25.76 37.04
C VAL A 7 47.16 -24.56 36.93
N LEU A 8 47.77 -24.37 35.76
CA LEU A 8 48.50 -23.16 35.41
C LEU A 8 47.45 -22.11 35.02
N LEU A 9 47.10 -21.20 35.95
CA LEU A 9 46.33 -20.00 35.62
C LEU A 9 47.20 -19.11 34.73
N LEU A 10 46.91 -19.10 33.43
CA LEU A 10 47.42 -18.11 32.51
C LEU A 10 46.63 -16.82 32.78
N ALA A 11 47.22 -15.89 33.54
CA ALA A 11 46.71 -14.54 33.65
C ALA A 11 46.87 -13.87 32.28
N LEU A 12 45.80 -13.88 31.49
CA LEU A 12 45.70 -13.05 30.30
C LEU A 12 45.65 -11.60 30.82
N VAL A 13 46.76 -10.88 30.69
CA VAL A 13 46.73 -9.42 30.80
C VAL A 13 45.98 -8.95 29.57
N LEU A 14 44.67 -8.73 29.72
CA LEU A 14 43.89 -7.89 28.81
C LEU A 14 44.48 -6.48 28.95
N THR A 15 45.45 -6.18 28.08
CA THR A 15 45.70 -4.80 27.72
C THR A 15 44.43 -4.33 27.02
N ALA A 16 43.57 -3.63 27.75
CA ALA A 16 42.61 -2.73 27.16
C ALA A 16 43.43 -1.75 26.31
N CYS A 17 43.44 -1.97 24.99
CA CYS A 17 43.75 -0.89 24.08
C CYS A 17 42.60 0.08 24.20
N ASP A 18 42.88 1.21 24.82
CA ASP A 18 42.05 2.40 24.79
C ASP A 18 41.91 2.79 23.31
N THR A 19 40.80 2.42 22.67
CA THR A 19 40.47 2.83 21.29
C THR A 19 39.76 4.19 21.26
N THR A 20 40.04 5.07 22.23
CA THR A 20 39.73 6.50 22.13
C THR A 20 40.73 7.20 21.20
N GLY A 21 41.00 6.60 20.05
CA GLY A 21 41.91 7.12 19.04
C GLY A 21 41.16 7.97 18.02
N ASN A 22 41.05 9.26 18.32
CA ASN A 22 40.55 10.33 17.44
C ASN A 22 39.05 10.30 17.08
N LEU A 23 38.19 10.40 18.08
CA LEU A 23 36.86 11.01 17.88
C LEU A 23 37.05 12.53 17.78
N VAL A 24 37.45 13.01 16.59
CA VAL A 24 37.21 14.41 16.23
C VAL A 24 35.72 14.48 15.92
N GLY A 25 34.92 14.88 16.89
CA GLY A 25 33.51 15.21 16.62
C GLY A 25 33.42 16.26 15.51
N PRO A 26 32.33 16.27 14.74
CA PRO A 26 32.18 17.14 13.58
C PRO A 26 32.28 18.60 14.01
N GLY A 27 33.33 19.27 13.56
CA GLY A 27 33.56 20.70 13.68
C GLY A 27 34.24 21.21 12.41
N ASP A 28 34.62 22.48 12.38
CA ASP A 28 35.34 23.08 11.25
C ASP A 28 36.53 22.21 10.80
N GLY A 29 36.46 21.67 9.58
CA GLY A 29 37.50 20.81 9.02
C GLY A 29 37.35 19.31 9.32
N PHE A 30 36.13 18.82 9.56
CA PHE A 30 35.82 17.38 9.56
C PHE A 30 36.32 16.73 8.27
N ASP A 31 37.19 15.73 8.42
CA ASP A 31 37.72 14.92 7.33
C ASP A 31 37.13 13.50 7.46
N PRO A 32 36.12 13.15 6.64
CA PRO A 32 35.45 11.87 6.78
C PRO A 32 36.39 10.69 6.47
N SER A 33 37.40 10.89 5.60
CA SER A 33 38.43 9.88 5.30
C SER A 33 39.35 9.55 6.47
N ALA A 34 39.32 10.34 7.56
CA ALA A 34 40.09 10.08 8.78
C ALA A 34 39.34 9.18 9.78
N VAL A 35 38.06 8.89 9.53
CA VAL A 35 37.19 8.07 10.39
C VAL A 35 37.16 6.64 9.83
N ASP A 36 37.32 5.64 10.71
CA ASP A 36 37.05 4.24 10.37
C ASP A 36 35.57 3.96 10.65
N TYR A 37 34.73 4.11 9.63
CA TYR A 37 33.28 4.04 9.80
C TYR A 37 32.81 2.62 10.14
N ASP A 38 33.54 1.58 9.75
CA ASP A 38 33.23 0.20 10.13
C ASP A 38 33.37 -0.02 11.65
N ALA A 39 34.22 0.77 12.32
CA ALA A 39 34.40 0.73 13.78
C ALA A 39 33.39 1.60 14.55
N VAL A 40 32.64 2.49 13.89
CA VAL A 40 31.64 3.34 14.52
C VAL A 40 30.37 2.53 14.82
N SER A 41 29.95 2.53 16.10
CA SER A 41 28.73 1.85 16.56
C SER A 41 27.54 2.78 16.76
N SER A 42 27.78 4.08 16.97
CA SER A 42 26.71 5.08 16.99
C SER A 42 26.14 5.20 15.57
N LEU A 43 24.83 5.39 15.44
CA LEU A 43 24.16 5.67 14.17
C LEU A 43 23.50 7.06 14.21
N ASP A 44 24.06 7.97 15.01
CA ASP A 44 23.52 9.30 15.24
C ASP A 44 23.65 10.17 13.98
N TYR A 45 22.54 10.78 13.60
CA TYR A 45 22.45 11.60 12.39
C TYR A 45 23.33 12.85 12.49
N ASP A 46 23.28 13.57 13.61
CA ASP A 46 24.02 14.80 13.85
C ASP A 46 25.53 14.54 14.00
N GLU A 47 25.90 13.43 14.63
CA GLU A 47 27.29 13.11 14.94
C GLU A 47 28.09 12.65 13.72
N TYR A 48 27.50 11.84 12.84
CA TYR A 48 28.24 11.19 11.75
C TYR A 48 27.58 11.28 10.36
N VAL A 49 26.25 11.23 10.25
CA VAL A 49 25.59 11.21 8.94
C VAL A 49 25.61 12.59 8.30
N ARG A 50 25.05 13.61 8.96
CA ARG A 50 24.99 14.99 8.47
C ARG A 50 26.39 15.55 8.15
N PRO A 51 27.42 15.38 9.00
CA PRO A 51 28.78 15.84 8.68
C PRO A 51 29.41 15.09 7.50
N LEU A 52 29.18 13.78 7.36
CA LEU A 52 29.66 12.99 6.23
C LEU A 52 29.07 13.49 4.92
N LEU A 53 27.74 13.64 4.86
CA LEU A 53 27.05 14.12 3.67
C LEU A 53 27.50 15.55 3.30
N ALA A 54 27.83 16.38 4.30
CA ALA A 54 28.29 17.76 4.10
C ALA A 54 29.73 17.78 3.59
N ALA A 55 30.63 17.01 4.21
CA ALA A 55 32.01 16.95 3.79
C ALA A 55 32.16 16.43 2.35
N ARG A 56 31.29 15.51 1.94
CA ARG A 56 31.19 15.02 0.55
C ARG A 56 30.35 15.93 -0.35
N ALA A 57 29.73 16.98 0.18
CA ALA A 57 28.81 17.89 -0.52
C ALA A 57 27.71 17.16 -1.32
N VAL A 58 27.17 16.08 -0.76
CA VAL A 58 26.17 15.21 -1.42
C VAL A 58 24.97 16.03 -1.89
N LEU A 59 24.43 16.89 -1.02
CA LEU A 59 23.29 17.75 -1.32
C LEU A 59 23.68 19.10 -1.95
N GLY A 60 24.94 19.27 -2.36
CA GLY A 60 25.44 20.48 -3.00
C GLY A 60 25.88 21.59 -2.04
N SER A 61 25.74 21.41 -0.72
CA SER A 61 26.36 22.25 0.30
C SER A 61 27.39 21.48 1.11
N SER A 62 28.50 22.16 1.43
CA SER A 62 29.52 21.64 2.34
C SER A 62 29.32 22.08 3.80
N ASN A 63 28.25 22.82 4.09
CA ASN A 63 27.91 23.25 5.44
C ASN A 63 26.86 22.28 6.03
N PRO A 64 27.15 21.55 7.12
CA PRO A 64 26.19 20.63 7.72
C PRO A 64 24.95 21.35 8.27
N ASP A 65 25.04 22.62 8.66
CA ASP A 65 23.89 23.37 9.19
C ASP A 65 22.88 23.80 8.12
N ASP A 66 23.16 23.53 6.83
CA ASP A 66 22.27 23.94 5.73
C ASP A 66 21.09 23.00 5.52
N TYR A 67 21.07 21.81 6.13
CA TYR A 67 20.02 20.83 5.94
C TYR A 67 19.81 19.94 7.17
N ASP A 68 18.58 19.48 7.35
CA ASP A 68 18.19 18.50 8.37
C ASP A 68 17.94 17.10 7.76
N VAL A 69 17.49 16.15 8.59
CA VAL A 69 17.23 14.77 8.14
C VAL A 69 16.13 14.71 7.08
N MET A 70 15.11 15.56 7.17
CA MET A 70 14.02 15.58 6.21
C MET A 70 14.46 16.17 4.88
N ASP A 71 15.34 17.18 4.90
CA ASP A 71 15.98 17.67 3.67
C ASP A 71 16.74 16.55 2.95
N VAL A 72 17.47 15.70 3.69
CA VAL A 72 18.17 14.53 3.10
C VAL A 72 17.18 13.55 2.50
N VAL A 73 16.20 13.11 3.29
CA VAL A 73 15.22 12.09 2.88
C VAL A 73 14.38 12.56 1.69
N MET A 74 14.14 13.87 1.58
CA MET A 74 13.36 14.50 0.52
C MET A 74 14.20 15.02 -0.66
N ALA A 75 15.53 14.99 -0.60
CA ALA A 75 16.38 15.65 -1.59
C ALA A 75 16.16 15.14 -3.03
N GLY A 76 16.05 13.82 -3.19
CA GLY A 76 16.08 13.14 -4.48
C GLY A 76 14.72 12.76 -5.06
N PRO A 77 14.70 11.88 -6.08
CA PRO A 77 13.47 11.23 -6.54
C PRO A 77 12.83 10.36 -5.44
N SER A 78 11.61 9.88 -5.70
CA SER A 78 10.84 9.06 -4.76
C SER A 78 11.63 7.86 -4.25
N GLY A 79 11.75 7.72 -2.93
CA GLY A 79 12.55 6.65 -2.31
C GLY A 79 14.05 6.94 -2.23
N PHE A 80 14.47 8.22 -2.20
CA PHE A 80 15.88 8.56 -2.01
C PHE A 80 16.47 7.91 -0.74
N VAL A 81 15.77 8.06 0.38
CA VAL A 81 15.97 7.25 1.58
C VAL A 81 14.63 6.63 1.97
N VAL A 82 14.61 5.31 2.09
CA VAL A 82 13.48 4.51 2.58
C VAL A 82 13.90 3.97 3.95
N PRO A 83 13.34 4.47 5.07
CA PRO A 83 13.67 3.97 6.40
C PRO A 83 13.60 2.45 6.49
N PHE A 84 14.59 1.82 7.15
CA PHE A 84 14.73 0.37 7.31
C PHE A 84 14.90 -0.42 6.00
N ASP A 85 15.27 0.24 4.89
CA ASP A 85 15.51 -0.45 3.62
C ASP A 85 16.64 0.23 2.85
N SER A 86 17.89 -0.12 3.17
CA SER A 86 19.07 0.41 2.48
C SER A 86 19.21 -0.17 1.06
N GLU A 87 18.68 -1.37 0.83
CA GLU A 87 18.67 -2.04 -0.48
C GLU A 87 17.69 -1.39 -1.46
N GLY A 88 16.57 -0.84 -0.97
CA GLY A 88 15.59 -0.07 -1.74
C GLY A 88 15.87 1.43 -1.82
N SER A 89 16.76 1.97 -0.97
CA SER A 89 17.08 3.40 -0.91
C SER A 89 17.94 3.87 -2.07
N LEU A 90 17.40 4.75 -2.93
CA LEU A 90 18.09 5.23 -4.13
C LEU A 90 19.44 5.92 -3.84
N MET A 91 19.59 6.53 -2.66
CA MET A 91 20.86 7.15 -2.23
C MET A 91 22.05 6.18 -2.39
N LEU A 92 21.87 4.91 -2.04
CA LEU A 92 22.93 3.90 -2.17
C LEU A 92 22.85 3.16 -3.51
N ARG A 93 21.64 2.90 -4.01
CA ARG A 93 21.47 2.23 -5.31
C ARG A 93 22.06 3.01 -6.49
N PHE A 94 22.09 4.34 -6.44
CA PHE A 94 22.68 5.14 -7.53
C PHE A 94 24.15 4.86 -7.79
N VAL A 95 24.89 4.44 -6.76
CA VAL A 95 26.33 4.14 -6.88
C VAL A 95 26.62 2.65 -6.87
N ARG A 96 25.73 1.83 -6.29
CA ARG A 96 25.87 0.37 -6.25
C ARG A 96 25.29 -0.33 -7.48
N ASP A 97 24.13 0.12 -7.93
CA ASP A 97 23.25 -0.63 -8.84
C ASP A 97 23.08 0.04 -10.21
N LEU A 98 23.80 1.13 -10.50
CA LEU A 98 23.82 1.76 -11.82
C LEU A 98 25.21 1.67 -12.45
N PRO A 99 25.33 1.67 -13.78
CA PRO A 99 26.62 1.81 -14.44
C PRO A 99 27.37 3.06 -13.97
N ASP A 100 28.70 2.98 -13.83
CA ASP A 100 29.55 4.15 -13.52
C ASP A 100 29.36 5.32 -14.50
N THR A 101 28.94 5.01 -15.73
CA THR A 101 28.67 5.98 -16.79
C THR A 101 27.30 6.63 -16.71
N ALA A 102 26.40 6.16 -15.85
CA ALA A 102 25.06 6.72 -15.72
C ALA A 102 25.13 8.12 -15.10
N GLU A 103 24.33 9.06 -15.61
CA GLU A 103 24.09 10.32 -14.89
C GLU A 103 23.16 10.02 -13.72
N ILE A 104 23.55 10.45 -12.51
CA ILE A 104 22.76 10.25 -11.29
C ILE A 104 22.46 11.59 -10.63
N PRO A 105 21.31 11.72 -9.95
CA PRO A 105 21.13 12.75 -8.94
C PRO A 105 22.24 12.65 -7.89
N PHE A 106 22.76 13.80 -7.44
CA PHE A 106 23.83 13.87 -6.42
C PHE A 106 25.11 13.11 -6.82
N PRO A 107 25.82 13.55 -7.87
CA PRO A 107 27.01 12.85 -8.38
C PRO A 107 28.13 12.69 -7.34
N ALA A 108 28.15 13.53 -6.30
CA ALA A 108 29.11 13.43 -5.21
C ALA A 108 28.91 12.20 -4.30
N LEU A 109 27.79 11.47 -4.42
CA LEU A 109 27.64 10.14 -3.84
C LEU A 109 28.73 9.17 -4.32
N ARG A 110 29.25 9.36 -5.54
CA ARG A 110 30.36 8.54 -6.08
C ARG A 110 31.70 8.78 -5.39
N ASP A 111 31.80 9.85 -4.61
CA ASP A 111 33.00 10.17 -3.85
C ASP A 111 32.97 9.54 -2.44
N LEU A 112 31.90 8.82 -2.07
CA LEU A 112 31.83 8.05 -0.84
C LEU A 112 32.85 6.91 -0.86
N GLU A 113 33.50 6.70 0.28
CA GLU A 113 34.34 5.52 0.52
C GLU A 113 33.48 4.30 0.89
N ASP A 114 34.02 3.09 0.72
CA ASP A 114 33.25 1.85 0.90
C ASP A 114 32.69 1.69 2.32
N ASP A 115 33.44 2.12 3.35
CA ASP A 115 33.02 2.08 4.76
C ASP A 115 32.01 3.19 5.08
N GLU A 116 32.13 4.36 4.46
CA GLU A 116 31.13 5.44 4.51
C GLU A 116 29.78 4.97 3.95
N ALA A 117 29.78 4.32 2.79
CA ALA A 117 28.57 3.77 2.18
C ALA A 117 27.94 2.66 3.06
N ARG A 118 28.76 1.77 3.63
CA ARG A 118 28.28 0.76 4.60
C ARG A 118 27.73 1.39 5.88
N TYR A 119 28.29 2.49 6.34
CA TYR A 119 27.77 3.21 7.50
C TYR A 119 26.41 3.85 7.22
N LEU A 120 26.25 4.52 6.08
CA LEU A 120 24.96 5.05 5.64
C LEU A 120 23.93 3.93 5.48
N ALA A 121 24.32 2.77 4.94
CA ALA A 121 23.44 1.60 4.88
C ALA A 121 22.97 1.19 6.27
N ARG A 122 23.88 1.00 7.24
CA ARG A 122 23.51 0.67 8.64
C ARG A 122 22.58 1.71 9.28
N TRP A 123 22.80 3.01 9.02
CA TRP A 123 21.93 4.07 9.50
C TRP A 123 20.52 3.98 8.91
N ILE A 124 20.41 3.73 7.59
CA ILE A 124 19.12 3.52 6.92
C ILE A 124 18.42 2.28 7.47
N GLU A 125 19.12 1.14 7.58
CA GLU A 125 18.59 -0.10 8.16
C GLU A 125 18.07 0.09 9.59
N ALA A 126 18.68 0.99 10.37
CA ALA A 126 18.19 1.36 11.70
C ALA A 126 16.97 2.30 11.70
N GLY A 127 16.41 2.62 10.53
CA GLY A 127 15.27 3.50 10.34
C GLY A 127 15.60 4.93 9.91
N ALA A 128 16.84 5.20 9.46
CA ALA A 128 17.28 6.53 9.04
C ALA A 128 16.98 7.64 10.08
N ARG A 129 17.19 7.31 11.36
CA ARG A 129 16.71 8.11 12.49
C ARG A 129 17.49 9.40 12.69
N ASP A 130 16.79 10.39 13.23
CA ASP A 130 17.38 11.56 13.91
C ASP A 130 16.89 11.58 15.37
N GLY A 131 17.78 11.21 16.29
CA GLY A 131 17.40 10.87 17.66
C GLY A 131 16.35 9.75 17.71
N ASP A 132 15.20 10.03 18.33
CA ASP A 132 14.06 9.10 18.41
C ASP A 132 13.12 9.20 17.20
N THR A 133 13.32 10.18 16.31
CA THR A 133 12.46 10.43 15.16
C THR A 133 12.82 9.52 14.00
N ILE A 134 11.81 8.85 13.44
CA ILE A 134 11.92 8.11 12.17
C ILE A 134 11.23 8.95 11.09
N PRO A 135 11.89 9.26 9.97
CA PRO A 135 11.25 9.94 8.86
C PRO A 135 9.97 9.23 8.40
N PHE A 136 8.91 9.99 8.13
CA PHE A 136 7.59 9.50 7.70
C PHE A 136 6.82 8.64 8.70
N ALA A 137 7.27 8.50 9.95
CA ALA A 137 6.51 7.75 10.96
C ALA A 137 5.14 8.35 11.28
N ASP A 138 4.93 9.62 10.94
CA ASP A 138 3.69 10.38 11.06
C ASP A 138 2.89 10.46 9.75
N ALA A 139 3.25 9.70 8.71
CA ALA A 139 2.50 9.68 7.46
C ALA A 139 1.07 9.18 7.68
N HIS A 140 0.09 9.87 7.09
CA HIS A 140 -1.34 9.60 7.29
C HIS A 140 -2.04 9.06 6.04
N HIS A 141 -1.73 9.59 4.86
CA HIS A 141 -2.36 9.22 3.61
C HIS A 141 -1.44 8.28 2.83
N VAL A 142 -1.64 6.96 2.96
CA VAL A 142 -0.71 5.97 2.42
C VAL A 142 -1.37 5.13 1.32
N LEU A 143 -0.61 4.78 0.29
CA LEU A 143 -0.98 3.85 -0.76
C LEU A 143 -0.17 2.57 -0.60
N ALA A 144 -0.84 1.42 -0.53
CA ALA A 144 -0.19 0.11 -0.57
C ALA A 144 -0.20 -0.44 -2.00
N ALA A 145 0.98 -0.66 -2.57
CA ALA A 145 1.16 -1.21 -3.92
C ALA A 145 1.89 -2.55 -3.85
N GLY A 146 1.30 -3.61 -4.44
CA GLY A 146 1.89 -4.93 -4.44
C GLY A 146 2.88 -5.12 -5.57
N VAL A 147 4.16 -5.35 -5.27
CA VAL A 147 5.18 -5.66 -6.27
C VAL A 147 5.27 -7.18 -6.39
N GLN A 148 4.41 -7.72 -7.25
CA GLN A 148 4.02 -9.12 -7.18
C GLN A 148 5.16 -10.08 -7.54
N ALA A 149 6.04 -9.73 -8.46
CA ALA A 149 7.14 -10.63 -8.84
C ALA A 149 8.33 -10.58 -7.86
N GLU A 150 8.35 -9.60 -6.95
CA GLU A 150 9.42 -9.38 -5.96
C GLU A 150 8.93 -9.55 -4.51
N ASN A 151 7.78 -10.20 -4.32
CA ASN A 151 7.23 -10.59 -3.02
C ASN A 151 7.24 -9.51 -1.91
N HIS A 152 6.93 -8.26 -2.25
CA HIS A 152 6.83 -7.19 -1.26
C HIS A 152 5.68 -6.21 -1.54
N VAL A 153 5.25 -5.50 -0.49
CA VAL A 153 4.39 -4.31 -0.63
C VAL A 153 5.25 -3.06 -0.53
N ALA A 154 5.06 -2.12 -1.45
CA ALA A 154 5.57 -0.77 -1.38
C ALA A 154 4.50 0.15 -0.77
N LEU A 155 4.81 0.85 0.32
CA LEU A 155 3.95 1.90 0.86
C LEU A 155 4.45 3.26 0.38
N VAL A 156 3.54 4.01 -0.24
CA VAL A 156 3.83 5.33 -0.81
C VAL A 156 2.99 6.38 -0.09
N ASP A 157 3.62 7.44 0.39
CA ASP A 157 2.91 8.62 0.89
C ASP A 157 2.22 9.34 -0.27
N ALA A 158 0.89 9.46 -0.20
CA ALA A 158 0.05 9.96 -1.28
C ALA A 158 0.22 11.48 -1.51
N GLU A 159 0.61 12.23 -0.47
CA GLU A 159 0.77 13.68 -0.54
C GLU A 159 2.06 14.06 -1.27
N THR A 160 3.16 13.43 -0.87
CA THR A 160 4.52 13.75 -1.30
C THR A 160 5.05 12.83 -2.40
N LEU A 161 4.32 11.75 -2.74
CA LEU A 161 4.73 10.71 -3.68
C LEU A 161 6.06 10.05 -3.30
N ARG A 162 6.29 9.83 -2.01
CA ARG A 162 7.50 9.19 -1.50
C ARG A 162 7.24 7.72 -1.24
N LEU A 163 8.10 6.83 -1.74
CA LEU A 163 8.20 5.48 -1.21
C LEU A 163 8.75 5.59 0.21
N ILE A 164 7.94 5.25 1.21
CA ILE A 164 8.26 5.43 2.63
C ILE A 164 8.56 4.11 3.35
N ARG A 165 8.14 2.99 2.79
CA ARG A 165 8.30 1.65 3.38
C ARG A 165 8.23 0.58 2.31
N ARG A 166 9.02 -0.47 2.46
CA ARG A 166 8.80 -1.77 1.82
C ARG A 166 8.60 -2.83 2.89
N ILE A 167 7.63 -3.71 2.69
CA ILE A 167 7.38 -4.86 3.55
C ILE A 167 7.69 -6.09 2.70
N ASP A 168 8.86 -6.68 2.92
CA ASP A 168 9.31 -7.88 2.23
C ASP A 168 8.83 -9.13 2.99
N PHE A 169 8.09 -10.00 2.30
CA PHE A 169 7.54 -11.19 2.95
C PHE A 169 8.56 -12.31 3.10
N ASP A 170 9.68 -12.28 2.37
CA ASP A 170 10.76 -13.25 2.55
C ASP A 170 11.41 -13.05 3.94
N ASP A 171 11.57 -11.79 4.39
CA ASP A 171 12.09 -11.44 5.72
C ASP A 171 11.15 -11.90 6.85
N LEU A 172 9.84 -11.92 6.59
CA LEU A 172 8.82 -12.46 7.50
C LEU A 172 8.66 -13.99 7.40
N GLY A 173 9.50 -14.66 6.62
CA GLY A 173 9.48 -16.11 6.45
C GLY A 173 8.26 -16.63 5.66
N ILE A 174 7.76 -15.84 4.71
CA ILE A 174 6.66 -16.19 3.80
C ILE A 174 7.11 -16.00 2.34
N GLU A 175 7.90 -16.96 1.85
CA GLU A 175 8.29 -17.01 0.44
C GLU A 175 7.08 -17.22 -0.49
N SER A 176 6.90 -16.34 -1.48
CA SER A 176 5.81 -16.43 -2.46
C SER A 176 6.29 -16.11 -3.88
N TYR A 177 6.81 -17.13 -4.57
CA TYR A 177 7.33 -17.04 -5.93
C TYR A 177 6.62 -18.02 -6.89
N PRO A 178 6.35 -17.66 -8.17
CA PRO A 178 6.71 -16.41 -8.85
C PRO A 178 5.73 -15.25 -8.65
N TYR A 179 4.67 -15.45 -7.87
CA TYR A 179 3.64 -14.44 -7.61
C TYR A 179 3.44 -14.24 -6.10
N GLY A 180 3.78 -13.05 -5.62
CA GLY A 180 3.67 -12.59 -4.25
C GLY A 180 2.35 -11.87 -3.97
N PRO A 181 2.37 -10.65 -3.40
CA PRO A 181 1.17 -9.86 -3.08
C PRO A 181 0.26 -9.63 -4.28
N HIS A 182 -1.06 -9.75 -4.08
CA HIS A 182 -2.06 -9.53 -5.13
C HIS A 182 -3.14 -8.53 -4.77
N HIS A 183 -3.70 -8.60 -3.56
CA HIS A 183 -4.74 -7.68 -3.08
C HIS A 183 -4.59 -7.40 -1.59
N PHE A 184 -5.21 -6.31 -1.15
CA PHE A 184 -5.13 -5.81 0.21
C PHE A 184 -6.52 -5.61 0.82
N ALA A 185 -6.58 -5.67 2.13
CA ALA A 185 -7.66 -5.14 2.94
C ALA A 185 -7.06 -4.58 4.23
N PHE A 186 -7.72 -3.65 4.90
CA PHE A 186 -7.16 -2.97 6.06
C PHE A 186 -8.08 -3.09 7.26
N GLU A 187 -7.48 -3.15 8.45
CA GLU A 187 -8.25 -2.87 9.66
C GLU A 187 -8.91 -1.49 9.56
N PRO A 188 -10.15 -1.31 10.04
CA PRO A 188 -10.85 -0.02 9.97
C PRO A 188 -10.12 1.14 10.68
N ASP A 189 -9.23 0.82 11.62
CA ASP A 189 -8.40 1.81 12.33
C ASP A 189 -7.05 2.08 11.63
N GLY A 190 -6.79 1.44 10.49
CA GLY A 190 -5.53 1.58 9.75
C GLY A 190 -4.32 0.93 10.41
N SER A 191 -4.48 0.18 11.50
CA SER A 191 -3.36 -0.38 12.27
C SER A 191 -2.67 -1.56 11.58
N ALA A 192 -3.39 -2.28 10.72
CA ALA A 192 -2.89 -3.48 10.06
C ALA A 192 -3.46 -3.67 8.66
N MET A 193 -2.68 -4.38 7.83
CA MET A 193 -3.03 -4.76 6.48
C MET A 193 -3.09 -6.28 6.35
N TYR A 194 -4.11 -6.77 5.65
CA TYR A 194 -4.22 -8.13 5.16
C TYR A 194 -3.70 -8.19 3.73
N VAL A 195 -2.85 -9.17 3.43
CA VAL A 195 -2.23 -9.33 2.11
C VAL A 195 -2.43 -10.76 1.61
N SER A 196 -3.00 -10.90 0.42
CA SER A 196 -3.05 -12.20 -0.27
C SER A 196 -1.73 -12.47 -0.99
N LEU A 197 -1.09 -13.60 -0.66
CA LEU A 197 0.17 -14.05 -1.23
C LEU A 197 -0.09 -15.27 -2.12
N VAL A 198 -0.08 -15.06 -3.43
CA VAL A 198 -0.65 -15.99 -4.42
C VAL A 198 0.05 -17.34 -4.40
N SER A 199 1.37 -17.36 -4.54
CA SER A 199 2.14 -18.61 -4.67
C SER A 199 2.36 -19.30 -3.32
N ALA A 200 2.42 -18.53 -2.23
CA ALA A 200 2.46 -19.06 -0.88
C ALA A 200 1.15 -19.79 -0.51
N GLY A 201 0.01 -19.34 -1.05
CA GLY A 201 -1.30 -19.86 -0.66
C GLY A 201 -1.73 -19.34 0.72
N VAL A 202 -1.29 -18.13 1.08
CA VAL A 202 -1.40 -17.57 2.43
C VAL A 202 -2.05 -16.19 2.39
N VAL A 203 -2.86 -15.87 3.40
CA VAL A 203 -3.21 -14.49 3.74
C VAL A 203 -2.42 -14.10 4.99
N ALA A 204 -1.61 -13.04 4.88
CA ALA A 204 -0.82 -12.51 5.99
C ALA A 204 -1.49 -11.25 6.56
N LYS A 205 -1.41 -11.05 7.87
CA LYS A 205 -1.79 -9.81 8.58
C LYS A 205 -0.51 -9.15 9.09
N VAL A 206 -0.20 -7.95 8.61
CA VAL A 206 1.02 -7.20 8.94
C VAL A 206 0.69 -5.85 9.56
N SER A 207 1.54 -5.38 10.47
CA SER A 207 1.44 -4.07 11.10
C SER A 207 1.67 -2.95 10.08
N LEU A 208 0.95 -1.84 10.24
CA LEU A 208 1.20 -0.58 9.53
C LEU A 208 1.82 0.50 10.44
N ASP A 209 2.27 0.12 11.64
CA ASP A 209 3.07 1.00 12.51
C ASP A 209 4.41 1.31 11.83
N LEU A 210 4.53 2.52 11.29
CA LEU A 210 5.72 2.98 10.58
C LEU A 210 6.94 3.18 11.50
N THR A 211 6.77 3.11 12.82
CA THR A 211 7.89 3.15 13.78
C THR A 211 8.58 1.81 13.97
N LEU A 212 7.91 0.72 13.58
CA LEU A 212 8.41 -0.65 13.66
C LEU A 212 9.25 -0.99 12.41
N ASP A 213 10.34 -1.73 12.64
CA ASP A 213 11.10 -2.35 11.55
C ASP A 213 10.22 -3.42 10.87
N PRO A 214 9.93 -3.31 9.56
CA PRO A 214 9.06 -4.26 8.86
C PRO A 214 9.64 -5.68 8.78
N SER A 215 10.95 -5.87 9.00
CA SER A 215 11.60 -7.18 9.07
C SER A 215 11.52 -7.83 10.46
N ASP A 216 11.14 -7.07 11.49
CA ASP A 216 10.95 -7.62 12.83
C ASP A 216 9.81 -8.64 12.80
N PRO A 217 9.97 -9.86 13.36
CA PRO A 217 8.89 -10.82 13.49
C PRO A 217 7.61 -10.27 14.16
N ALA A 218 7.71 -9.23 14.99
CA ALA A 218 6.57 -8.53 15.58
C ALA A 218 5.71 -7.78 14.55
N ALA A 219 6.24 -7.45 13.37
CA ALA A 219 5.48 -6.84 12.28
C ALA A 219 4.49 -7.82 11.64
N LEU A 220 4.75 -9.13 11.72
CA LEU A 220 3.80 -10.17 11.31
C LEU A 220 2.82 -10.47 12.45
N LEU A 221 1.63 -9.87 12.38
CA LEU A 221 0.58 -10.02 13.39
C LEU A 221 -0.14 -11.38 13.29
N GLY A 222 -0.10 -12.02 12.12
CA GLY A 222 -0.63 -13.36 11.92
C GLY A 222 -0.62 -13.79 10.46
N ARG A 223 -0.89 -15.08 10.21
CA ARG A 223 -1.08 -15.63 8.86
C ARG A 223 -1.94 -16.88 8.93
N THR A 224 -2.55 -17.24 7.82
CA THR A 224 -3.23 -18.54 7.68
C THR A 224 -2.24 -19.69 7.78
N GLU A 225 -2.52 -20.69 8.62
CA GLU A 225 -1.68 -21.89 8.77
C GLU A 225 -1.89 -22.90 7.65
N ASP A 226 -3.15 -23.13 7.26
CA ASP A 226 -3.50 -23.99 6.14
C ASP A 226 -3.41 -23.20 4.83
N ARG A 227 -2.89 -23.87 3.79
CA ARG A 227 -2.83 -23.28 2.46
C ARG A 227 -4.24 -23.17 1.88
N PHE A 228 -4.61 -21.95 1.51
CA PHE A 228 -5.71 -21.69 0.60
C PHE A 228 -5.15 -21.64 -0.82
N ALA A 229 -5.72 -22.41 -1.75
CA ALA A 229 -5.19 -22.48 -3.11
C ALA A 229 -5.25 -21.10 -3.78
N THR A 230 -4.08 -20.44 -3.91
CA THR A 230 -3.87 -19.17 -4.60
C THR A 230 -4.87 -18.07 -4.18
N PRO A 231 -4.76 -17.48 -2.99
CA PRO A 231 -5.62 -16.37 -2.57
C PRO A 231 -5.44 -15.17 -3.53
N GLY A 232 -6.54 -14.47 -3.81
CA GLY A 232 -6.58 -13.33 -4.71
C GLY A 232 -7.23 -12.13 -4.03
N MET A 233 -8.48 -11.83 -4.41
CA MET A 233 -9.19 -10.65 -3.92
C MET A 233 -9.58 -10.78 -2.46
N LEU A 234 -9.52 -9.68 -1.71
CA LEU A 234 -9.87 -9.61 -0.30
C LEU A 234 -11.01 -8.60 -0.11
N ALA A 235 -12.01 -8.93 0.70
CA ALA A 235 -13.09 -8.00 1.06
C ALA A 235 -13.41 -8.11 2.56
N LEU A 236 -13.22 -7.00 3.29
CA LEU A 236 -13.39 -6.95 4.73
C LEU A 236 -14.85 -6.69 5.12
N ASP A 237 -15.34 -7.42 6.12
CA ASP A 237 -16.53 -7.05 6.88
C ASP A 237 -16.10 -6.14 8.03
N PRO A 238 -16.44 -4.84 8.02
CA PRO A 238 -16.05 -3.91 9.09
C PRO A 238 -16.82 -4.13 10.40
N SER A 239 -17.94 -4.85 10.35
CA SER A 239 -18.85 -5.03 11.49
C SER A 239 -18.54 -6.27 12.34
N THR A 240 -17.78 -7.22 11.79
CA THR A 240 -17.42 -8.49 12.46
C THR A 240 -15.96 -8.86 12.21
N SER A 241 -15.46 -9.94 12.81
CA SER A 241 -14.11 -10.46 12.57
C SER A 241 -13.92 -11.11 11.20
N ARG A 242 -14.84 -10.98 10.23
CA ARG A 242 -14.73 -11.71 8.95
C ARG A 242 -13.93 -10.95 7.89
N LEU A 243 -13.17 -11.69 7.10
CA LEU A 243 -12.58 -11.26 5.84
C LEU A 243 -12.89 -12.32 4.78
N PHE A 244 -13.50 -11.92 3.68
CA PHE A 244 -13.79 -12.79 2.55
C PHE A 244 -12.57 -12.84 1.60
N VAL A 245 -12.24 -14.03 1.12
CA VAL A 245 -11.04 -14.29 0.31
C VAL A 245 -11.40 -15.01 -0.98
N GLY A 246 -11.26 -14.31 -2.11
CA GLY A 246 -11.37 -14.86 -3.45
C GLY A 246 -10.08 -15.58 -3.85
N ARG A 247 -10.11 -16.26 -4.98
CA ARG A 247 -8.93 -16.88 -5.60
C ARG A 247 -8.25 -15.92 -6.54
N SER A 248 -6.97 -16.14 -6.84
CA SER A 248 -6.20 -15.37 -7.83
C SER A 248 -6.58 -15.79 -9.25
N THR A 249 -6.25 -14.93 -10.22
CA THR A 249 -6.36 -15.28 -11.64
C THR A 249 -5.48 -16.45 -12.07
N LEU A 250 -4.52 -16.83 -11.22
CA LEU A 250 -3.52 -17.87 -11.46
C LEU A 250 -3.88 -19.21 -10.78
N SER A 251 -5.07 -19.31 -10.20
CA SER A 251 -5.57 -20.55 -9.58
C SER A 251 -5.70 -21.69 -10.58
N ASP A 252 -5.58 -22.93 -10.09
CA ASP A 252 -5.99 -24.10 -10.88
C ASP A 252 -7.45 -23.92 -11.32
N PRO A 253 -7.76 -24.08 -12.62
CA PRO A 253 -9.09 -23.82 -13.17
C PRO A 253 -10.17 -24.81 -12.70
N LEU A 254 -9.82 -25.81 -11.90
CA LEU A 254 -10.75 -26.76 -11.28
C LEU A 254 -11.09 -26.42 -9.83
N GLU A 255 -10.39 -25.47 -9.22
CA GLU A 255 -10.62 -25.08 -7.83
C GLU A 255 -11.97 -24.38 -7.67
N THR A 256 -12.67 -24.70 -6.58
CA THR A 256 -13.96 -24.09 -6.24
C THR A 256 -13.94 -23.56 -4.83
N GLY A 257 -14.89 -22.68 -4.53
CA GLY A 257 -15.09 -22.10 -3.21
C GLY A 257 -14.34 -20.80 -2.99
N PHE A 258 -14.80 -20.02 -2.02
CA PHE A 258 -14.11 -18.84 -1.49
C PHE A 258 -13.83 -19.02 0.00
N GLY A 259 -12.90 -18.25 0.53
CA GLY A 259 -12.50 -18.29 1.94
C GLY A 259 -13.30 -17.31 2.79
N ILE A 260 -13.59 -17.69 4.03
CA ILE A 260 -13.98 -16.78 5.12
C ILE A 260 -12.91 -16.92 6.20
N LEU A 261 -12.11 -15.88 6.36
CA LEU A 261 -11.05 -15.77 7.35
C LEU A 261 -11.58 -15.07 8.59
N ASP A 262 -11.31 -15.63 9.76
CA ASP A 262 -11.45 -14.91 11.02
C ASP A 262 -10.19 -14.07 11.30
N ARG A 263 -10.38 -12.76 11.45
CA ARG A 263 -9.35 -11.71 11.54
C ARG A 263 -8.60 -11.68 12.87
N GLU A 264 -9.14 -12.33 13.90
CA GLU A 264 -8.52 -12.41 15.22
C GLU A 264 -7.63 -13.65 15.35
N THR A 265 -8.09 -14.78 14.79
CA THR A 265 -7.43 -16.09 14.90
C THR A 265 -6.60 -16.45 13.68
N MET A 266 -6.87 -15.82 12.54
CA MET A 266 -6.35 -16.18 11.21
C MET A 266 -6.77 -17.57 10.71
N ASP A 267 -7.77 -18.19 11.34
CA ASP A 267 -8.38 -19.43 10.86
C ASP A 267 -9.26 -19.16 9.64
N MET A 268 -9.19 -20.02 8.63
CA MET A 268 -9.95 -19.87 7.38
C MET A 268 -10.84 -21.08 7.10
N GLU A 269 -12.13 -20.82 6.86
CA GLU A 269 -13.04 -21.81 6.29
C GLU A 269 -13.25 -21.58 4.78
N VAL A 270 -13.62 -22.64 4.06
CA VAL A 270 -13.89 -22.58 2.62
C VAL A 270 -15.35 -22.89 2.35
N VAL A 271 -16.06 -21.94 1.75
CA VAL A 271 -17.44 -22.09 1.31
C VAL A 271 -17.43 -22.49 -0.16
N ALA A 272 -17.95 -23.68 -0.48
CA ALA A 272 -17.94 -24.21 -1.84
C ALA A 272 -18.84 -23.39 -2.79
N THR A 273 -18.33 -23.10 -4.00
CA THR A 273 -19.09 -22.45 -5.08
C THR A 273 -19.51 -23.48 -6.14
N PRO A 274 -20.61 -23.24 -6.88
CA PRO A 274 -21.03 -24.11 -7.98
C PRO A 274 -20.27 -23.85 -9.29
N PHE A 275 -19.24 -22.99 -9.26
CA PHE A 275 -18.37 -22.65 -10.36
C PHE A 275 -16.93 -22.59 -9.89
N ASN A 276 -16.01 -22.64 -10.84
CA ASN A 276 -14.59 -22.67 -10.57
C ASN A 276 -14.02 -21.26 -10.46
N VAL A 277 -12.96 -21.12 -9.68
CA VAL A 277 -12.15 -19.90 -9.51
C VAL A 277 -13.03 -18.66 -9.24
N PRO A 278 -13.74 -18.59 -8.10
CA PRO A 278 -14.34 -17.34 -7.64
C PRO A 278 -13.23 -16.31 -7.39
N HIS A 279 -13.06 -15.36 -8.30
CA HIS A 279 -11.96 -14.42 -8.29
C HIS A 279 -12.39 -13.05 -7.77
N ALA A 280 -13.24 -12.35 -8.53
CA ALA A 280 -13.78 -11.06 -8.13
C ALA A 280 -14.49 -11.21 -6.78
N MET A 281 -14.23 -10.31 -5.84
CA MET A 281 -14.81 -10.36 -4.50
C MET A 281 -15.13 -8.95 -4.00
N ALA A 282 -16.28 -8.79 -3.39
CA ALA A 282 -16.65 -7.60 -2.62
C ALA A 282 -17.55 -8.00 -1.44
N ALA A 283 -17.62 -7.13 -0.44
CA ALA A 283 -18.55 -7.25 0.67
C ALA A 283 -19.34 -5.95 0.82
N THR A 284 -20.61 -6.05 1.22
CA THR A 284 -21.40 -4.87 1.53
C THR A 284 -20.83 -4.16 2.77
N PRO A 285 -20.95 -2.82 2.86
CA PRO A 285 -20.39 -2.07 3.99
C PRO A 285 -21.03 -2.41 5.35
N ASP A 286 -22.22 -3.03 5.36
CA ASP A 286 -22.85 -3.59 6.56
C ASP A 286 -22.37 -5.01 6.92
N GLY A 287 -21.50 -5.62 6.10
CA GLY A 287 -20.98 -6.97 6.29
C GLY A 287 -21.96 -8.10 5.99
N ARG A 288 -23.18 -7.78 5.55
CA ARG A 288 -24.26 -8.77 5.40
C ARG A 288 -24.06 -9.68 4.20
N TYR A 289 -23.59 -9.15 3.08
CA TYR A 289 -23.44 -9.92 1.84
C TYR A 289 -22.00 -9.91 1.34
N ALA A 290 -21.51 -11.09 0.96
CA ALA A 290 -20.33 -11.23 0.12
C ALA A 290 -20.75 -11.56 -1.32
N ILE A 291 -20.10 -10.95 -2.30
CA ILE A 291 -20.40 -11.12 -3.73
C ILE A 291 -19.16 -11.65 -4.41
N THR A 292 -19.30 -12.70 -5.21
CA THR A 292 -18.18 -13.23 -6.00
C THR A 292 -18.61 -13.77 -7.35
N ALA A 293 -17.69 -13.77 -8.31
CA ALA A 293 -17.93 -14.19 -9.69
C ALA A 293 -16.79 -15.05 -10.22
N GLU A 294 -17.12 -15.90 -11.18
CA GLU A 294 -16.16 -16.84 -11.76
C GLU A 294 -15.16 -16.14 -12.68
N LEU A 295 -13.90 -16.57 -12.65
CA LEU A 295 -12.91 -16.11 -13.61
C LEU A 295 -12.93 -16.94 -14.91
N THR A 296 -13.20 -18.24 -14.80
CA THR A 296 -12.98 -19.14 -15.93
C THR A 296 -14.22 -19.18 -16.82
N GLY A 297 -14.17 -18.47 -17.94
CA GLY A 297 -15.15 -18.58 -19.02
C GLY A 297 -15.21 -19.95 -19.73
N THR A 298 -14.70 -21.02 -19.13
CA THR A 298 -14.85 -22.38 -19.66
C THR A 298 -16.28 -22.92 -19.53
N GLN A 299 -17.16 -22.23 -18.80
CA GLN A 299 -18.56 -22.60 -18.63
C GLN A 299 -19.46 -21.98 -19.69
N ALA A 300 -20.57 -22.65 -19.99
CA ALA A 300 -21.54 -22.21 -21.00
C ALA A 300 -22.33 -20.95 -20.56
N GLU A 301 -22.26 -20.58 -19.28
CA GLU A 301 -22.93 -19.45 -18.66
C GLU A 301 -21.92 -18.72 -17.77
N SER A 302 -22.02 -17.39 -17.72
CA SER A 302 -21.28 -16.55 -16.77
C SER A 302 -22.08 -16.38 -15.48
N ARG A 303 -21.45 -16.62 -14.33
CA ARG A 303 -22.11 -16.67 -13.03
C ARG A 303 -21.43 -15.76 -12.01
N ALA A 304 -22.28 -15.07 -11.26
CA ALA A 304 -21.94 -14.51 -9.96
C ALA A 304 -22.81 -15.16 -8.88
N LEU A 305 -22.47 -14.92 -7.62
CA LEU A 305 -23.30 -15.29 -6.48
C LEU A 305 -23.29 -14.19 -5.43
N VAL A 306 -24.34 -14.19 -4.63
CA VAL A 306 -24.43 -13.49 -3.35
C VAL A 306 -24.46 -14.53 -2.25
N TYR A 307 -23.61 -14.36 -1.25
CA TYR A 307 -23.58 -15.13 -0.01
C TYR A 307 -24.14 -14.26 1.11
N ASP A 308 -25.23 -14.69 1.74
CA ASP A 308 -25.76 -14.07 2.95
C ASP A 308 -24.95 -14.57 4.15
N ALA A 309 -24.21 -13.65 4.76
CA ALA A 309 -23.30 -13.97 5.84
C ALA A 309 -24.00 -14.17 7.19
N GLU A 310 -25.29 -13.79 7.32
CA GLU A 310 -26.10 -14.06 8.50
C GLU A 310 -26.66 -15.49 8.46
N THR A 311 -27.16 -15.92 7.29
CA THR A 311 -27.83 -17.23 7.15
C THR A 311 -26.94 -18.34 6.60
N GLY A 312 -25.87 -17.98 5.88
CA GLY A 312 -25.03 -18.89 5.11
C GLY A 312 -25.63 -19.30 3.76
N ASP A 313 -26.71 -18.66 3.31
CA ASP A 313 -27.37 -18.98 2.05
C ASP A 313 -26.61 -18.43 0.84
N ILE A 314 -26.70 -19.15 -0.29
CA ILE A 314 -26.09 -18.75 -1.56
C ILE A 314 -27.18 -18.55 -2.60
N SER A 315 -27.20 -17.36 -3.19
CA SER A 315 -28.05 -16.98 -4.32
C SER A 315 -27.22 -16.85 -5.59
N ILE A 316 -27.55 -17.63 -6.63
CA ILE A 316 -26.85 -17.54 -7.92
C ILE A 316 -27.44 -16.43 -8.76
N VAL A 317 -26.56 -15.58 -9.27
CA VAL A 317 -26.89 -14.40 -10.07
C VAL A 317 -26.65 -14.74 -11.54
N PRO A 318 -27.70 -14.86 -12.36
CA PRO A 318 -27.53 -15.07 -13.78
C PRO A 318 -27.04 -13.78 -14.43
N ILE A 319 -25.88 -13.83 -15.07
CA ILE A 319 -25.40 -12.75 -15.93
C ILE A 319 -25.84 -13.07 -17.36
N PRO A 320 -26.51 -12.16 -18.08
CA PRO A 320 -26.94 -12.41 -19.44
C PRO A 320 -25.78 -12.91 -20.32
N ALA A 321 -25.91 -14.14 -20.84
CA ALA A 321 -24.91 -14.71 -21.72
C ALA A 321 -25.11 -14.17 -23.15
N ASP A 322 -24.06 -13.58 -23.70
CA ASP A 322 -23.91 -13.27 -25.13
C ASP A 322 -23.22 -14.43 -25.90
N GLY A 323 -22.90 -15.52 -25.20
CA GLY A 323 -22.18 -16.67 -25.73
C GLY A 323 -20.66 -16.53 -25.71
N ALA A 324 -20.12 -15.43 -25.15
CA ALA A 324 -18.70 -15.24 -24.96
C ALA A 324 -18.27 -15.64 -23.53
N PRO A 325 -17.14 -16.35 -23.39
CA PRO A 325 -16.54 -16.61 -22.09
C PRO A 325 -16.04 -15.32 -21.43
N ARG A 326 -16.41 -15.08 -20.17
CA ARG A 326 -16.03 -13.88 -19.41
C ARG A 326 -14.95 -14.18 -18.37
N GLU A 327 -13.90 -13.37 -18.36
CA GLU A 327 -12.93 -13.27 -17.25
C GLU A 327 -13.33 -12.10 -16.36
N PHE A 328 -14.01 -12.38 -15.25
CA PHE A 328 -14.37 -11.35 -14.29
C PHE A 328 -13.22 -11.05 -13.34
N ILE A 329 -12.86 -9.77 -13.22
CA ILE A 329 -11.68 -9.34 -12.47
C ILE A 329 -12.04 -8.74 -11.10
N HIS A 330 -12.83 -7.65 -11.07
CA HIS A 330 -13.06 -6.92 -9.83
C HIS A 330 -14.52 -6.50 -9.67
N PHE A 331 -15.03 -6.65 -8.43
CA PHE A 331 -16.28 -6.03 -7.99
C PHE A 331 -15.98 -4.72 -7.25
N SER A 332 -16.73 -3.66 -7.53
CA SER A 332 -16.73 -2.46 -6.70
C SER A 332 -18.17 -2.08 -6.30
N ILE A 333 -18.36 -1.61 -5.07
CA ILE A 333 -19.64 -1.08 -4.59
C ILE A 333 -19.56 0.45 -4.53
N LEU A 334 -20.37 1.13 -5.32
CA LEU A 334 -20.38 2.58 -5.37
C LEU A 334 -20.91 3.17 -4.06
N GLY A 335 -20.25 4.24 -3.59
CA GLY A 335 -20.64 4.97 -2.37
C GLY A 335 -20.39 4.23 -1.05
N ALA A 336 -19.85 3.00 -1.09
CA ALA A 336 -19.55 2.20 0.11
C ALA A 336 -18.17 2.51 0.73
N HIS A 337 -17.29 3.22 0.01
CA HIS A 337 -15.94 3.57 0.46
C HIS A 337 -15.90 4.59 1.62
N HIS A 338 -17.05 4.91 2.23
CA HIS A 338 -17.22 5.91 3.31
C HIS A 338 -17.30 5.30 4.72
N MET A 339 -17.25 3.97 4.88
CA MET A 339 -17.54 3.32 6.18
C MET A 339 -16.30 2.73 6.89
N GLY A 340 -15.09 2.91 6.33
CA GLY A 340 -13.84 2.35 6.86
C GLY A 340 -12.74 3.34 7.22
N GLY A 341 -13.02 4.65 7.25
CA GLY A 341 -12.03 5.66 7.63
C GLY A 341 -12.65 7.04 7.85
N GLY A 342 -12.55 7.55 9.08
CA GLY A 342 -12.77 8.96 9.40
C GLY A 342 -14.18 9.36 9.84
N MET A 343 -14.47 9.24 11.14
CA MET A 343 -15.37 10.17 11.83
C MET A 343 -14.52 11.07 12.74
N ASP A 344 -14.18 12.27 12.26
CA ASP A 344 -14.29 13.54 13.01
C ASP A 344 -13.74 14.70 12.17
N HIS A 345 -14.62 15.55 11.66
CA HIS A 345 -14.29 16.93 11.32
C HIS A 345 -15.24 17.87 12.06
N GLY A 346 -15.04 17.94 13.38
CA GLY A 346 -15.45 19.07 14.21
C GLY A 346 -14.68 20.34 13.85
N ASP A 347 -15.42 21.29 13.27
CA ASP A 347 -15.14 22.69 12.94
C ASP A 347 -14.29 23.48 13.97
N HIS A 348 -13.50 24.46 13.49
CA HIS A 348 -13.58 25.86 13.94
C HIS A 348 -12.74 26.81 13.05
N THR A 349 -13.40 27.54 12.14
CA THR A 349 -12.98 28.93 11.84
C THR A 349 -14.13 29.92 12.03
N MET A 350 -13.97 30.77 13.04
CA MET A 350 -14.88 31.86 13.38
C MET A 350 -14.78 33.03 12.38
N GLY A 351 -15.96 33.52 11.95
CA GLY A 351 -16.19 34.97 11.80
C GLY A 351 -16.87 35.42 10.51
N GLY A 352 -18.15 35.80 10.59
CA GLY A 352 -18.76 36.72 9.61
C GLY A 352 -20.26 36.54 9.38
N GLU A 353 -21.05 37.17 10.26
CA GLU A 353 -22.46 37.61 10.20
C GLU A 353 -23.38 37.19 9.02
N MET A 354 -24.55 36.65 9.43
CA MET A 354 -25.76 36.41 8.64
C MET A 354 -26.40 37.71 8.12
N ASP A 355 -26.99 37.65 6.93
CA ASP A 355 -28.23 38.35 6.63
C ASP A 355 -29.17 37.45 5.81
N ALA A 356 -30.45 37.53 6.16
CA ALA A 356 -31.49 36.56 5.92
C ALA A 356 -32.30 36.78 4.61
N ASP A 357 -33.11 35.75 4.31
CA ASP A 357 -34.36 35.75 3.51
C ASP A 357 -34.27 35.23 2.06
N ALA A 358 -34.74 33.99 1.87
CA ALA A 358 -35.79 33.69 0.90
C ALA A 358 -36.32 32.26 1.08
N SER A 359 -37.57 32.16 1.53
CA SER A 359 -38.41 30.98 1.45
C SER A 359 -38.64 30.55 0.00
N GLY A 360 -38.28 29.32 -0.34
CA GLY A 360 -38.60 28.69 -1.61
C GLY A 360 -38.38 27.18 -1.50
N SER A 361 -39.45 26.47 -1.14
CA SER A 361 -39.52 25.03 -1.25
C SER A 361 -39.42 24.63 -2.72
N ASP A 362 -38.26 24.12 -3.13
CA ASP A 362 -38.15 23.23 -4.27
C ASP A 362 -37.13 22.13 -3.95
N HIS A 363 -37.42 20.94 -4.45
CA HIS A 363 -36.79 19.69 -4.09
C HIS A 363 -35.27 19.68 -4.35
N GLY A 364 -34.48 19.74 -3.28
CA GLY A 364 -33.03 19.70 -3.34
C GLY A 364 -32.46 19.41 -1.96
N GLY A 365 -32.50 18.15 -1.56
CA GLY A 365 -31.96 17.68 -0.28
C GLY A 365 -31.34 16.31 -0.49
N MET A 366 -30.23 16.25 -1.21
CA MET A 366 -29.25 15.19 -1.01
C MET A 366 -28.28 15.73 0.03
N ALA A 367 -28.51 15.38 1.29
CA ALA A 367 -27.61 15.65 2.40
C ALA A 367 -27.73 14.53 3.45
N GLU A 368 -26.58 13.94 3.77
CA GLU A 368 -26.24 13.16 4.97
C GLU A 368 -26.75 11.70 5.09
N GLY A 369 -25.84 10.74 4.85
CA GLY A 369 -25.57 9.73 5.88
C GLY A 369 -26.15 8.31 5.77
N ALA A 370 -26.55 7.81 4.60
CA ALA A 370 -26.80 6.36 4.45
C ALA A 370 -26.52 5.85 3.04
N ALA A 371 -25.37 5.20 2.84
CA ALA A 371 -25.27 4.13 1.85
C ALA A 371 -26.09 2.94 2.39
N GLY A 372 -27.41 3.04 2.25
CA GLY A 372 -28.33 1.93 2.44
C GLY A 372 -28.74 1.38 1.08
N TYR A 373 -29.30 0.18 1.07
CA TYR A 373 -29.78 -0.46 -0.14
C TYR A 373 -30.79 0.42 -0.92
N PRO A 374 -30.87 0.27 -2.26
CA PRO A 374 -30.05 -0.62 -3.07
C PRO A 374 -28.63 -0.10 -3.29
N TYR A 375 -27.65 -1.00 -3.29
CA TYR A 375 -26.28 -0.65 -3.68
C TYR A 375 -26.10 -0.79 -5.19
N THR A 376 -25.36 0.13 -5.81
CA THR A 376 -24.85 -0.08 -7.17
C THR A 376 -23.53 -0.82 -7.10
N VAL A 377 -23.44 -1.94 -7.82
CA VAL A 377 -22.26 -2.81 -7.85
C VAL A 377 -21.76 -2.89 -9.29
N THR A 378 -20.46 -2.74 -9.51
CA THR A 378 -19.82 -2.90 -10.83
C THR A 378 -18.98 -4.17 -10.88
N LEU A 379 -18.87 -4.76 -12.07
CA LEU A 379 -18.03 -5.93 -12.34
C LEU A 379 -17.26 -5.74 -13.64
N THR A 380 -15.94 -5.79 -13.59
CA THR A 380 -15.10 -5.71 -14.79
C THR A 380 -14.97 -7.06 -15.48
N SER A 381 -15.07 -7.06 -16.81
CA SER A 381 -14.89 -8.25 -17.67
C SER A 381 -13.76 -7.99 -18.65
N ARG A 382 -12.60 -8.58 -18.38
CA ARG A 382 -11.37 -8.35 -19.15
C ARG A 382 -11.42 -8.93 -20.57
N SER A 383 -12.18 -10.00 -20.77
CA SER A 383 -12.25 -10.70 -22.06
C SER A 383 -13.32 -10.16 -23.00
N THR A 384 -14.32 -9.43 -22.48
CA THR A 384 -15.38 -8.82 -23.28
C THR A 384 -15.30 -7.30 -23.34
N ASP A 385 -14.29 -6.69 -22.72
CA ASP A 385 -14.04 -5.24 -22.72
C ASP A 385 -15.22 -4.44 -22.18
N GLU A 386 -15.77 -4.89 -21.04
CA GLU A 386 -16.98 -4.32 -20.46
C GLU A 386 -16.86 -4.10 -18.96
N VAL A 387 -17.62 -3.12 -18.48
CA VAL A 387 -18.02 -3.01 -17.07
C VAL A 387 -19.51 -3.26 -16.97
N LEU A 388 -19.89 -4.24 -16.17
CA LEU A 388 -21.27 -4.61 -15.90
C LEU A 388 -21.76 -3.88 -14.65
N PHE A 389 -23.01 -3.46 -14.65
CA PHE A 389 -23.67 -2.75 -13.54
C PHE A 389 -24.81 -3.58 -12.97
N PHE A 390 -24.86 -3.65 -11.65
CA PHE A 390 -25.88 -4.36 -10.90
C PHE A 390 -26.47 -3.46 -9.81
N GLU A 391 -27.70 -3.77 -9.42
CA GLU A 391 -28.33 -3.26 -8.20
C GLU A 391 -28.43 -4.42 -7.21
N LEU A 392 -27.92 -4.24 -5.99
CA LEU A 392 -28.11 -5.17 -4.88
C LEU A 392 -29.19 -4.62 -3.95
N SER A 393 -30.28 -5.37 -3.76
CA SER A 393 -31.35 -5.01 -2.84
C SER A 393 -31.03 -5.39 -1.38
N GLU A 394 -31.80 -4.86 -0.43
CA GLU A 394 -31.69 -5.19 1.01
C GLU A 394 -31.93 -6.67 1.30
N ASP A 395 -32.75 -7.33 0.47
CA ASP A 395 -33.06 -8.76 0.56
C ASP A 395 -31.98 -9.65 -0.07
N GLY A 396 -30.89 -9.06 -0.58
CA GLY A 396 -29.76 -9.80 -1.15
C GLY A 396 -29.91 -10.14 -2.64
N ASP A 397 -30.92 -9.59 -3.32
CA ASP A 397 -31.11 -9.80 -4.75
C ASP A 397 -30.16 -8.90 -5.53
N LEU A 398 -29.14 -9.50 -6.15
CA LEU A 398 -28.26 -8.81 -7.10
C LEU A 398 -28.83 -8.92 -8.52
N THR A 399 -29.21 -7.80 -9.12
CA THR A 399 -29.86 -7.74 -10.42
C THR A 399 -28.99 -7.00 -11.43
N PHE A 400 -28.69 -7.64 -12.56
CA PHE A 400 -28.03 -6.98 -13.69
C PHE A 400 -28.91 -5.86 -14.25
N THR A 401 -28.35 -4.66 -14.38
CA THR A 401 -29.08 -3.49 -14.89
C THR A 401 -28.58 -3.06 -16.27
N ASP A 402 -27.27 -3.07 -16.52
CA ASP A 402 -26.68 -2.57 -17.77
C ASP A 402 -25.22 -2.98 -17.93
N ALA A 403 -24.68 -2.77 -19.13
CA ALA A 403 -23.27 -2.96 -19.45
C ALA A 403 -22.72 -1.75 -20.21
N TYR A 404 -21.52 -1.32 -19.84
CA TYR A 404 -20.77 -0.29 -20.54
C TYR A 404 -19.61 -0.91 -21.31
N PRO A 405 -19.45 -0.64 -22.62
CA PRO A 405 -18.25 -1.06 -23.36
C PRO A 405 -17.06 -0.19 -22.94
N ALA A 406 -16.18 -0.76 -22.11
CA ALA A 406 -14.98 -0.11 -21.59
C ALA A 406 -13.85 -0.08 -22.64
N GLY A 407 -12.65 0.33 -22.23
CA GLY A 407 -11.47 0.21 -23.07
C GLY A 407 -10.95 -1.24 -23.13
N ASP A 408 -9.79 -1.43 -23.74
CA ASP A 408 -9.24 -2.76 -24.04
C ASP A 408 -8.69 -3.43 -22.76
N GLY A 409 -9.39 -4.47 -22.28
CA GLY A 409 -9.01 -5.26 -21.12
C GLY A 409 -9.19 -4.54 -19.78
N PRO A 410 -10.42 -4.15 -19.39
CA PRO A 410 -10.67 -3.53 -18.10
C PRO A 410 -10.25 -4.45 -16.96
N TYR A 411 -9.52 -3.92 -15.98
CA TYR A 411 -8.94 -4.71 -14.89
C TYR A 411 -9.58 -4.37 -13.53
N HIS A 412 -8.87 -3.79 -12.55
CA HIS A 412 -9.47 -3.41 -11.27
C HIS A 412 -10.17 -2.06 -11.41
N ALA A 413 -11.49 -2.00 -11.52
CA ALA A 413 -12.21 -0.71 -11.49
C ALA A 413 -12.40 -0.24 -10.04
N HIS A 414 -12.31 1.07 -9.80
CA HIS A 414 -12.52 1.64 -8.47
C HIS A 414 -13.44 2.87 -8.57
N ALA A 415 -14.46 2.93 -7.72
CA ALA A 415 -15.27 4.13 -7.59
C ALA A 415 -14.51 5.20 -6.78
N ASN A 416 -14.67 6.48 -7.10
CA ASN A 416 -14.16 7.52 -6.22
C ASN A 416 -14.92 7.54 -4.88
N HIS A 417 -14.32 8.14 -3.84
CA HIS A 417 -14.88 8.08 -2.48
C HIS A 417 -16.24 8.79 -2.32
N ASP A 418 -16.52 9.79 -3.15
CA ASP A 418 -17.82 10.47 -3.18
C ASP A 418 -18.87 9.75 -4.05
N GLY A 419 -18.47 8.67 -4.73
CA GLY A 419 -19.33 7.83 -5.56
C GLY A 419 -19.77 8.46 -6.89
N SER A 420 -19.26 9.63 -7.28
CA SER A 420 -19.63 10.32 -8.52
C SER A 420 -18.93 9.81 -9.79
N SER A 421 -17.83 9.07 -9.66
CA SER A 421 -17.09 8.55 -10.81
C SER A 421 -16.52 7.15 -10.59
N ILE A 422 -16.28 6.44 -11.68
CA ILE A 422 -15.63 5.12 -11.71
C ILE A 422 -14.38 5.22 -12.57
N LEU A 423 -13.23 4.88 -12.00
CA LEU A 423 -11.96 4.76 -12.72
C LEU A 423 -11.75 3.31 -13.15
N ILE A 424 -11.45 3.10 -14.42
CA ILE A 424 -11.31 1.79 -15.04
C ILE A 424 -9.96 1.75 -15.77
N PRO A 425 -8.99 0.94 -15.29
CA PRO A 425 -7.74 0.72 -16.01
C PRO A 425 -7.99 -0.20 -17.19
N ASP A 426 -7.67 0.28 -18.39
CA ASP A 426 -7.77 -0.45 -19.64
C ASP A 426 -6.41 -1.09 -19.92
N GLN A 427 -6.15 -2.25 -19.33
CA GLN A 427 -4.81 -2.84 -19.22
C GLN A 427 -4.12 -3.05 -20.58
N ARG A 428 -4.86 -3.47 -21.60
CA ARG A 428 -4.28 -3.70 -22.94
C ARG A 428 -4.27 -2.43 -23.79
N GLY A 429 -5.10 -1.44 -23.42
CA GLY A 429 -5.21 -0.15 -24.07
C GLY A 429 -4.21 0.91 -23.58
N ASP A 430 -3.44 0.61 -22.53
CA ASP A 430 -2.48 1.54 -21.91
C ASP A 430 -3.13 2.88 -21.48
N ALA A 431 -4.35 2.81 -20.92
CA ALA A 431 -5.16 3.97 -20.57
C ALA A 431 -6.01 3.74 -19.30
N VAL A 432 -6.59 4.83 -18.78
CA VAL A 432 -7.63 4.78 -17.74
C VAL A 432 -8.88 5.50 -18.24
N SER A 433 -10.00 4.79 -18.29
CA SER A 433 -11.32 5.36 -18.58
C SER A 433 -11.99 5.83 -17.29
N ILE A 434 -12.52 7.04 -17.29
CA ILE A 434 -13.28 7.64 -16.18
C ILE A 434 -14.73 7.78 -16.62
N LEU A 435 -15.63 7.09 -15.93
CA LEU A 435 -17.07 7.17 -16.14
C LEU A 435 -17.73 8.01 -15.05
N ASP A 436 -18.81 8.68 -15.42
CA ASP A 436 -19.77 9.25 -14.48
C ASP A 436 -20.58 8.11 -13.87
N ALA A 437 -20.63 8.01 -12.55
CA ALA A 437 -21.24 6.89 -11.85
C ALA A 437 -22.75 6.78 -12.07
N ASP A 438 -23.44 7.93 -12.11
CA ASP A 438 -24.90 8.01 -12.20
C ASP A 438 -25.38 7.74 -13.62
N THR A 439 -24.79 8.45 -14.58
CA THR A 439 -25.19 8.40 -16.00
C THR A 439 -24.49 7.29 -16.77
N ARG A 440 -23.41 6.72 -16.20
CA ARG A 440 -22.56 5.68 -16.80
C ARG A 440 -21.87 6.14 -18.08
N ALA A 441 -21.84 7.45 -18.32
CA ALA A 441 -21.26 8.05 -19.50
C ALA A 441 -19.74 8.19 -19.36
N LEU A 442 -19.02 8.03 -20.47
CA LEU A 442 -17.59 8.36 -20.51
C LEU A 442 -17.40 9.84 -20.25
N VAL A 443 -16.68 10.16 -19.19
CA VAL A 443 -16.23 11.52 -18.90
C VAL A 443 -14.91 11.76 -19.63
N ARG A 444 -13.98 10.80 -19.55
CA ARG A 444 -12.62 10.96 -20.08
C ARG A 444 -11.91 9.62 -20.27
N THR A 445 -10.98 9.58 -21.22
CA THR A 445 -9.91 8.57 -21.29
C THR A 445 -8.59 9.28 -21.02
N VAL A 446 -7.81 8.76 -20.07
CA VAL A 446 -6.50 9.28 -19.65
C VAL A 446 -5.43 8.38 -20.22
N GLU A 447 -4.52 8.96 -21.00
CA GLU A 447 -3.37 8.28 -21.59
C GLU A 447 -2.10 9.02 -21.15
N ALA A 448 -1.10 8.27 -20.70
CA ALA A 448 0.21 8.81 -20.36
C ALA A 448 1.25 7.70 -20.46
N PRO A 449 2.52 8.00 -20.80
CA PRO A 449 3.58 7.00 -20.88
C PRO A 449 3.67 6.01 -19.70
N PRO A 450 3.54 6.43 -18.41
CA PRO A 450 3.61 5.49 -17.29
C PRO A 450 2.40 4.54 -17.18
N LEU A 451 1.31 4.76 -17.92
CA LEU A 451 0.14 3.86 -17.99
C LEU A 451 0.41 2.67 -18.92
N SER A 452 1.59 2.06 -18.88
CA SER A 452 1.86 0.86 -19.66
C SER A 452 1.41 -0.38 -18.88
N GLN A 453 0.36 -1.03 -19.36
CA GLN A 453 -0.37 -2.09 -18.66
C GLN A 453 -0.88 -1.66 -17.27
N PRO A 454 -1.76 -0.63 -17.21
CA PRO A 454 -2.32 -0.18 -15.94
C PRO A 454 -3.14 -1.31 -15.32
N HIS A 455 -3.02 -1.46 -14.00
CA HIS A 455 -3.56 -2.60 -13.26
C HIS A 455 -4.65 -2.19 -12.29
N SER A 456 -4.35 -1.29 -11.35
CA SER A 456 -5.27 -0.87 -10.30
C SER A 456 -5.20 0.66 -10.09
N PRO A 457 -6.32 1.39 -10.21
CA PRO A 457 -6.42 2.78 -9.80
C PRO A 457 -6.78 2.86 -8.31
N ALA A 458 -6.34 3.93 -7.66
CA ALA A 458 -6.78 4.32 -6.32
C ALA A 458 -7.09 5.82 -6.31
N PRO A 459 -8.34 6.24 -6.08
CA PRO A 459 -8.66 7.64 -5.81
C PRO A 459 -8.01 8.09 -4.49
N ALA A 460 -7.59 9.35 -4.40
CA ALA A 460 -7.24 9.96 -3.13
C ALA A 460 -8.51 10.22 -2.29
N PHE A 461 -8.42 10.10 -0.97
CA PHE A 461 -9.56 10.34 -0.05
C PHE A 461 -10.17 11.74 -0.18
N ASP A 462 -9.34 12.75 -0.47
CA ASP A 462 -9.75 14.15 -0.66
C ASP A 462 -10.29 14.45 -2.07
N GLY A 463 -10.27 13.45 -2.98
CA GLY A 463 -10.68 13.59 -4.38
C GLY A 463 -9.75 14.49 -5.21
N SER A 464 -8.62 14.96 -4.68
CA SER A 464 -7.73 15.89 -5.37
C SER A 464 -6.80 15.21 -6.37
N ARG A 465 -6.67 13.88 -6.29
CA ARG A 465 -5.81 13.05 -7.16
C ARG A 465 -6.42 11.66 -7.37
N PHE A 466 -5.90 10.95 -8.36
CA PHE A 466 -5.96 9.49 -8.40
C PHE A 466 -4.58 8.92 -8.75
N PHE A 467 -4.36 7.67 -8.36
CA PHE A 467 -3.11 6.95 -8.54
C PHE A 467 -3.38 5.70 -9.36
N VAL A 468 -2.37 5.19 -10.07
CA VAL A 468 -2.49 3.99 -10.89
C VAL A 468 -1.20 3.20 -10.80
N THR A 469 -1.28 1.91 -10.44
CA THR A 469 -0.18 0.97 -10.64
C THR A 469 -0.16 0.47 -12.07
N SER A 470 1.03 0.32 -12.64
CA SER A 470 1.25 -0.19 -13.99
C SER A 470 2.32 -1.26 -13.98
N SER A 471 2.03 -2.43 -14.58
CA SER A 471 2.95 -3.58 -14.53
C SER A 471 4.12 -3.46 -15.51
N ASN A 472 3.92 -2.77 -16.64
CA ASN A 472 4.93 -2.50 -17.67
C ASN A 472 5.69 -3.75 -18.17
N LEU A 473 5.09 -4.95 -18.15
CA LEU A 473 5.75 -6.20 -18.55
C LEU A 473 6.07 -6.27 -20.05
N ASN A 474 5.54 -5.32 -20.83
CA ASN A 474 5.85 -5.13 -22.25
C ASN A 474 6.95 -4.09 -22.51
N GLY A 475 7.44 -3.39 -21.48
CA GLY A 475 8.45 -2.33 -21.59
C GLY A 475 7.98 -1.07 -22.31
N GLY A 476 6.67 -0.77 -22.34
CA GLY A 476 6.12 0.41 -23.01
C GLY A 476 6.46 1.74 -22.32
N TRP A 477 6.76 1.70 -21.02
CA TRP A 477 7.33 2.80 -20.23
C TRP A 477 8.81 2.53 -19.93
N THR A 478 9.67 3.55 -20.10
CA THR A 478 11.09 3.46 -19.70
C THR A 478 11.29 4.29 -18.43
N PRO A 479 11.73 3.68 -17.31
CA PRO A 479 12.08 4.42 -16.10
C PRO A 479 13.31 5.29 -16.28
N ASP A 480 13.48 6.28 -15.40
CA ASP A 480 14.68 7.12 -15.35
C ASP A 480 15.92 6.32 -14.96
N PHE A 481 15.76 5.26 -14.16
CA PHE A 481 16.86 4.44 -13.64
C PHE A 481 16.70 2.98 -14.07
N LEU A 482 17.63 2.50 -14.89
CA LEU A 482 17.74 1.09 -15.28
C LEU A 482 18.85 0.42 -14.47
N PHE A 483 18.47 -0.20 -13.36
CA PHE A 483 19.41 -0.87 -12.46
C PHE A 483 20.07 -2.08 -13.11
N LEU A 484 21.30 -2.37 -12.70
CA LEU A 484 22.08 -3.51 -13.15
C LEU A 484 21.45 -4.82 -12.69
N ASP A 485 21.55 -5.85 -13.52
CA ASP A 485 21.25 -7.24 -13.18
C ASP A 485 22.46 -7.94 -12.52
N ALA A 486 22.31 -9.22 -12.20
CA ALA A 486 23.37 -10.03 -11.60
C ALA A 486 24.62 -10.21 -12.50
N ASP A 487 24.48 -9.99 -13.82
CA ASP A 487 25.59 -10.02 -14.78
C ASP A 487 26.22 -8.63 -15.00
N GLY A 488 25.75 -7.62 -14.26
CA GLY A 488 26.22 -6.24 -14.33
C GLY A 488 25.77 -5.51 -15.60
N GLN A 489 24.67 -5.94 -16.23
CA GLN A 489 24.06 -5.26 -17.37
C GLN A 489 22.81 -4.48 -16.92
N PRO A 490 22.53 -3.29 -17.49
CA PRO A 490 21.28 -2.61 -17.21
C PRO A 490 20.09 -3.50 -17.59
N GLN A 491 19.16 -3.66 -16.65
CA GLN A 491 17.93 -4.40 -16.89
C GLN A 491 17.06 -3.72 -17.96
N GLY A 492 16.23 -4.52 -18.63
CA GLY A 492 15.22 -4.01 -19.55
C GLY A 492 14.17 -3.19 -18.81
N ALA A 493 13.46 -2.33 -19.54
CA ALA A 493 12.41 -1.49 -18.97
C ALA A 493 11.27 -2.32 -18.36
N GLU A 494 11.03 -3.52 -18.90
CA GLU A 494 10.05 -4.49 -18.43
C GLU A 494 10.30 -5.06 -17.03
N ALA A 495 11.50 -4.85 -16.47
CA ALA A 495 11.82 -5.19 -15.08
C ALA A 495 11.26 -4.18 -14.08
N PHE A 496 10.66 -3.08 -14.54
CA PHE A 496 10.19 -2.00 -13.69
C PHE A 496 8.77 -1.59 -14.06
N GLY A 497 7.87 -1.65 -13.09
CA GLY A 497 6.59 -0.96 -13.17
C GLY A 497 6.62 0.37 -12.42
N ASN A 498 5.45 0.96 -12.23
CA ASN A 498 5.34 2.22 -11.52
C ASN A 498 4.01 2.39 -10.80
N LEU A 499 3.98 3.42 -9.94
CA LEU A 499 2.77 4.08 -9.48
C LEU A 499 2.77 5.52 -10.02
N ALA A 500 1.77 5.87 -10.82
CA ALA A 500 1.62 7.21 -11.38
C ALA A 500 0.47 7.96 -10.71
N ALA A 501 0.69 9.23 -10.38
CA ALA A 501 -0.30 10.11 -9.80
C ALA A 501 -0.85 11.08 -10.85
N PHE A 502 -2.16 11.31 -10.83
CA PHE A 502 -2.85 12.18 -11.77
C PHE A 502 -3.77 13.15 -11.04
N SER A 503 -3.99 14.33 -11.64
CA SER A 503 -5.08 15.20 -11.24
C SER A 503 -6.44 14.58 -11.61
N PRO A 504 -7.57 15.04 -11.06
CA PRO A 504 -8.89 14.50 -11.40
C PRO A 504 -9.25 14.69 -12.88
N THR A 505 -8.54 15.59 -13.57
CA THR A 505 -8.68 15.82 -15.01
C THR A 505 -7.73 14.97 -15.87
N GLY A 506 -6.90 14.12 -15.26
CA GLY A 506 -5.98 13.20 -15.94
C GLY A 506 -4.62 13.81 -16.30
N GLU A 507 -4.22 14.93 -15.69
CA GLU A 507 -2.86 15.47 -15.84
C GLU A 507 -1.89 14.65 -14.97
N LEU A 508 -0.77 14.19 -15.55
CA LEU A 508 0.26 13.48 -14.80
C LEU A 508 0.96 14.42 -13.82
N LEU A 509 0.92 14.08 -12.53
CA LEU A 509 1.52 14.84 -11.43
C LEU A 509 2.89 14.31 -11.02
N GLY A 510 3.11 13.01 -11.15
CA GLY A 510 4.36 12.37 -10.78
C GLY A 510 4.33 10.85 -10.98
N VAL A 511 5.49 10.22 -10.93
CA VAL A 511 5.68 8.78 -11.09
C VAL A 511 6.67 8.29 -10.05
N VAL A 512 6.29 7.24 -9.34
CA VAL A 512 7.16 6.47 -8.44
C VAL A 512 7.56 5.19 -9.18
N GLN A 513 8.85 5.02 -9.47
CA GLN A 513 9.37 3.78 -10.03
C GLN A 513 9.29 2.67 -8.97
N LEU A 514 8.73 1.52 -9.36
CA LEU A 514 8.62 0.33 -8.52
C LEU A 514 9.40 -0.82 -9.17
N GLY A 515 9.44 -1.97 -8.50
CA GLY A 515 10.03 -3.20 -9.02
C GLY A 515 9.15 -3.87 -10.08
N THR A 516 9.37 -5.16 -10.29
CA THR A 516 8.72 -5.97 -11.32
C THR A 516 7.28 -6.30 -10.96
N TYR A 517 6.37 -6.08 -11.92
CA TYR A 517 4.95 -6.42 -11.81
C TYR A 517 4.19 -5.79 -10.62
N PRO A 518 4.14 -4.44 -10.48
CA PRO A 518 3.16 -3.80 -9.63
C PRO A 518 1.73 -4.21 -10.00
N SER A 519 0.93 -4.55 -8.99
CA SER A 519 -0.39 -5.17 -9.13
C SER A 519 -1.46 -4.38 -8.36
N GLY A 520 -2.09 -4.97 -7.34
CA GLY A 520 -3.09 -4.31 -6.50
C GLY A 520 -2.58 -2.98 -5.93
N LEU A 521 -3.50 -2.03 -5.80
CA LEU A 521 -3.25 -0.70 -5.24
C LEU A 521 -4.47 -0.33 -4.40
N GLU A 522 -4.26 -0.04 -3.13
CA GLU A 522 -5.33 0.40 -2.23
C GLU A 522 -4.86 1.56 -1.33
N PRO A 523 -5.68 2.60 -1.13
CA PRO A 523 -5.40 3.68 -0.20
C PRO A 523 -5.79 3.29 1.23
N VAL A 524 -5.02 3.75 2.22
CA VAL A 524 -5.30 3.57 3.64
C VAL A 524 -5.02 4.86 4.42
N MET A 525 -5.90 5.17 5.36
CA MET A 525 -5.69 6.22 6.35
C MET A 525 -4.98 5.61 7.55
N LEU A 526 -3.77 6.08 7.84
CA LEU A 526 -3.08 5.72 9.07
C LEU A 526 -3.47 6.71 10.17
N HIS A 527 -3.98 6.19 11.27
CA HIS A 527 -4.15 6.97 12.48
C HIS A 527 -2.83 6.88 13.26
N GLY A 528 -2.07 7.98 13.25
CA GLY A 528 -0.80 8.06 13.97
C GLY A 528 -0.97 7.55 15.39
N GLY A 529 -0.02 6.75 15.86
CA GLY A 529 -0.07 6.10 17.16
C GLY A 529 -0.18 7.11 18.30
N MET A 530 -1.39 7.56 18.61
CA MET A 530 -1.68 8.11 19.91
C MET A 530 -1.57 6.93 20.87
N SER A 531 -0.52 6.94 21.68
CA SER A 531 -0.35 5.98 22.76
C SER A 531 -1.66 5.86 23.54
N HIS A 532 -2.05 4.65 23.89
CA HIS A 532 -3.26 4.36 24.67
C HIS A 532 -3.36 5.15 26.00
N ASP A 533 -2.30 5.82 26.43
CA ASP A 533 -2.22 6.63 27.65
C ASP A 533 -2.84 8.06 27.53
N GLU A 534 -3.16 8.56 26.33
CA GLU A 534 -3.87 9.85 26.19
C GLU A 534 -5.40 9.72 26.11
N MET A 535 -5.93 8.48 26.16
CA MET A 535 -7.37 8.23 26.33
C MET A 535 -7.80 8.06 27.80
N ASP A 536 -7.02 8.52 28.78
CA ASP A 536 -7.45 8.53 30.18
C ASP A 536 -8.11 9.87 30.59
N HIS A 537 -9.44 9.82 30.63
CA HIS A 537 -10.36 10.56 31.48
C HIS A 537 -9.83 11.81 32.22
N SER A 538 -10.07 13.00 31.65
CA SER A 538 -10.23 14.22 32.46
C SER A 538 -11.70 14.47 32.78
N GLU A 539 -12.13 13.88 33.89
CA GLU A 539 -13.05 14.45 34.89
C GLU A 539 -14.35 15.10 34.41
N THR A 540 -15.41 14.28 34.28
CA THR A 540 -16.77 14.77 34.58
C THR A 540 -16.92 14.87 36.10
N ASP A 541 -16.78 16.08 36.64
CA ASP A 541 -17.15 16.41 38.03
C ASP A 541 -18.68 16.27 38.20
N PRO A 542 -19.19 15.36 39.06
CA PRO A 542 -20.59 15.29 39.39
C PRO A 542 -20.80 15.85 40.81
N SER A 543 -20.65 17.17 40.99
CA SER A 543 -21.05 17.79 42.25
C SER A 543 -21.42 19.28 42.13
N GLY A 544 -22.70 19.57 41.85
CA GLY A 544 -23.15 20.97 41.86
C GLY A 544 -24.61 21.27 41.59
N MET A 545 -25.56 20.40 41.97
CA MET A 545 -26.95 20.83 42.10
C MET A 545 -27.14 21.54 43.45
N ASP A 546 -27.13 22.88 43.44
CA ASP A 546 -27.82 23.68 44.45
C ASP A 546 -29.01 24.39 43.80
N HIS A 547 -30.20 23.94 44.19
CA HIS A 547 -31.44 24.67 44.01
C HIS A 547 -31.63 25.61 45.20
N SER A 548 -31.54 26.93 45.01
CA SER A 548 -32.39 27.88 45.73
C SER A 548 -32.37 29.31 45.17
N ASN A 549 -33.59 29.85 44.96
CA ASN A 549 -34.05 31.26 45.03
C ASN A 549 -33.09 32.37 44.56
N HIS A 550 -33.43 33.19 43.55
CA HIS A 550 -34.58 34.10 43.55
C HIS A 550 -34.81 34.70 42.16
#